data_AF-A0A960HT62-F1
#
_entry.id   AF-A0A960HT62-F1
#
_cell.length_a   1.000
_cell.length_b   1.000
_cell.length_c   1.000
_cell.angle_alpha   90.00
_cell.angle_beta   90.00
_cell.angle_gamma   90.00
#
_symmetry.space_group_name_H-M   'P 1'
#
loop_
_entity.id
_entity.type
_entity.pdbx_description
1 polymer ?
#
loop_
_entity_poly.entity_id
_entity_poly.type
_entity_poly.pdbx_seq_one_letter_code
_entity_poly.pdbx_strand_id
1 'polypeptide(L)'
;GVKMVVNALGPPPKYVVDQCKEHGVLVGGLVGSQQHAERQVAIGTDVIVAQGTEAGGHCGEISTMVLVPQVVDAVGPDVPVLAAGGIADGRQMAAAMALGAQGVWTGSMWLLAAEADMQPEVTENLLGATSRDFIRSRSMTGKPARQFRSAWVAAWEREDAPDPLPMPLQGLLFGEAAARWSR
;
A
#
# COMPACT_ATOMS: atom_id res chain seq x y z
N GLY A 1 16.97 -0.85 -19.20
CA GLY A 1 15.56 -0.42 -19.28
C GLY A 1 14.78 -1.03 -18.15
N VAL A 2 13.77 -0.31 -17.64
CA VAL A 2 12.82 -0.79 -16.62
C VAL A 2 12.23 -2.14 -17.03
N LYS A 3 12.05 -3.07 -16.06
CA LYS A 3 11.55 -4.43 -16.32
C LYS A 3 10.08 -4.63 -15.94
N MET A 4 9.59 -3.81 -15.01
CA MET A 4 8.23 -3.87 -14.52
C MET A 4 7.78 -2.48 -14.07
N VAL A 5 6.51 -2.15 -14.31
CA VAL A 5 5.83 -0.98 -13.78
C VAL A 5 4.67 -1.46 -12.92
N VAL A 6 4.58 -0.98 -11.69
CA VAL A 6 3.50 -1.35 -10.77
C VAL A 6 2.70 -0.11 -10.39
N ASN A 7 1.40 -0.16 -10.64
CA ASN A 7 0.50 0.92 -10.29
C ASN A 7 -0.13 0.71 -8.91
N ALA A 8 -0.26 1.79 -8.14
CA ALA A 8 -0.79 1.77 -6.78
C ALA A 8 -2.30 2.06 -6.66
N LEU A 9 -2.85 3.00 -7.43
CA LEU A 9 -4.19 3.58 -7.17
C LEU A 9 -5.14 3.40 -8.36
N GLY A 10 -5.75 2.21 -8.44
CA GLY A 10 -6.74 1.87 -9.48
C GLY A 10 -6.09 1.56 -10.82
N PRO A 11 -6.77 0.85 -11.75
CA PRO A 11 -6.15 0.36 -12.99
C PRO A 11 -5.54 1.50 -13.83
N PRO A 12 -4.30 1.35 -14.37
CA PRO A 12 -3.76 2.33 -15.29
C PRO A 12 -4.62 2.40 -16.57
N PRO A 13 -4.60 3.53 -17.30
CA PRO A 13 -5.23 3.58 -18.61
C PRO A 13 -4.72 2.48 -19.52
N LYS A 14 -5.61 1.84 -20.30
CA LYS A 14 -5.26 0.70 -21.16
C LYS A 14 -4.08 1.00 -22.10
N TYR A 15 -3.99 2.21 -22.66
CA TYR A 15 -2.89 2.58 -23.56
C TYR A 15 -1.52 2.50 -22.88
N VAL A 16 -1.43 2.72 -21.56
CA VAL A 16 -0.18 2.59 -20.78
C VAL A 16 0.20 1.12 -20.67
N VAL A 17 -0.77 0.24 -20.45
CA VAL A 17 -0.54 -1.21 -20.39
C VAL A 17 -0.05 -1.72 -21.74
N ASP A 18 -0.72 -1.31 -22.82
CA ASP A 18 -0.35 -1.72 -24.18
C ASP A 18 1.07 -1.26 -24.52
N GLN A 19 1.43 -0.01 -24.19
CA GLN A 19 2.77 0.51 -24.38
C GLN A 19 3.82 -0.27 -23.58
N CYS A 20 3.54 -0.64 -22.33
CA CYS A 20 4.46 -1.46 -21.54
C CYS A 20 4.71 -2.82 -22.21
N LYS A 21 3.64 -3.47 -22.68
CA LYS A 21 3.71 -4.78 -23.35
C LYS A 21 4.48 -4.73 -24.67
N GLU A 22 4.29 -3.68 -25.48
CA GLU A 22 5.06 -3.45 -26.71
C GLU A 22 6.58 -3.39 -26.45
N HIS A 23 6.98 -2.95 -25.26
CA HIS A 23 8.38 -2.84 -24.84
C HIS A 23 8.86 -4.01 -23.99
N GLY A 24 8.04 -5.07 -23.83
CA GLY A 24 8.36 -6.23 -22.98
C GLY A 24 8.51 -5.88 -21.49
N VAL A 25 7.82 -4.83 -21.04
CA VAL A 25 7.77 -4.40 -19.64
C VAL A 25 6.53 -4.99 -18.98
N LEU A 26 6.74 -5.70 -17.87
CA LEU A 26 5.65 -6.27 -17.09
C LEU A 26 4.84 -5.19 -16.40
N VAL A 27 3.54 -5.41 -16.23
CA VAL A 27 2.63 -4.48 -15.55
C VAL A 27 2.06 -5.16 -14.31
N GLY A 28 2.17 -4.50 -13.16
CA GLY A 28 1.57 -4.92 -11.90
C GLY A 28 0.52 -3.93 -11.39
N GLY A 29 -0.36 -4.39 -10.51
CA GLY A 29 -1.38 -3.55 -9.89
C GLY A 29 -1.65 -3.91 -8.43
N LEU A 30 -1.64 -2.90 -7.55
CA LEU A 30 -2.11 -3.06 -6.17
C LEU A 30 -3.64 -3.10 -6.13
N VAL A 31 -4.17 -4.01 -5.32
CA VAL A 31 -5.61 -4.22 -5.16
C VAL A 31 -5.98 -4.37 -3.70
N GLY A 32 -7.05 -3.70 -3.28
CA GLY A 32 -7.61 -3.80 -1.94
C GLY A 32 -8.97 -4.52 -1.87
N SER A 33 -9.43 -5.11 -2.98
CA SER A 33 -10.67 -5.88 -3.07
C SER A 33 -10.64 -6.83 -4.28
N GLN A 34 -11.49 -7.85 -4.27
CA GLN A 34 -11.72 -8.74 -5.41
C GLN A 34 -12.04 -7.96 -6.70
N GLN A 35 -12.99 -7.02 -6.65
CA GLN A 35 -13.41 -6.25 -7.82
C GLN A 35 -12.25 -5.43 -8.42
N HIS A 36 -11.32 -4.95 -7.59
CA HIS A 36 -10.12 -4.26 -8.08
C HIS A 36 -9.20 -5.22 -8.85
N ALA A 37 -9.07 -6.47 -8.41
CA ALA A 37 -8.28 -7.49 -9.10
C ALA A 37 -8.86 -7.85 -10.47
N GLU A 38 -10.17 -8.10 -10.54
CA GLU A 38 -10.87 -8.37 -11.79
C GLU A 38 -10.66 -7.25 -12.82
N ARG A 39 -10.71 -5.98 -12.37
CA ARG A 39 -10.47 -4.82 -13.24
C ARG A 39 -9.03 -4.73 -13.75
N GLN A 40 -8.03 -5.06 -12.92
CA GLN A 40 -6.62 -5.09 -13.34
C GLN A 40 -6.39 -6.21 -14.37
N VAL A 41 -6.92 -7.41 -14.12
CA VAL A 41 -6.82 -8.53 -15.08
C VAL A 41 -7.51 -8.19 -16.40
N ALA A 42 -8.68 -7.55 -16.36
CA ALA A 42 -9.42 -7.16 -17.56
C ALA A 42 -8.64 -6.18 -18.48
N ILE A 43 -7.72 -5.38 -17.93
CA ILE A 43 -6.84 -4.51 -18.72
C ILE A 43 -5.50 -5.16 -19.07
N GLY A 44 -5.28 -6.41 -18.63
CA GLY A 44 -4.13 -7.22 -18.98
C GLY A 44 -2.90 -7.03 -18.09
N THR A 45 -3.08 -6.73 -16.80
CA THR A 45 -1.97 -6.73 -15.83
C THR A 45 -1.37 -8.13 -15.68
N ASP A 46 -0.04 -8.22 -15.54
CA ASP A 46 0.72 -9.48 -15.46
C ASP A 46 0.89 -9.98 -14.01
N VAL A 47 0.82 -9.11 -13.00
CA VAL A 47 0.97 -9.46 -11.58
C VAL A 47 0.01 -8.65 -10.71
N ILE A 48 -0.61 -9.28 -9.73
CA ILE A 48 -1.49 -8.62 -8.77
C ILE A 48 -0.83 -8.55 -7.39
N VAL A 49 -0.93 -7.40 -6.73
CA VAL A 49 -0.47 -7.21 -5.36
C VAL A 49 -1.70 -7.03 -4.46
N ALA A 50 -2.10 -8.08 -3.75
CA ALA A 50 -3.25 -8.09 -2.84
C ALA A 50 -2.87 -7.44 -1.51
N GLN A 51 -3.25 -6.16 -1.33
CA GLN A 51 -2.85 -5.33 -0.20
C GLN A 51 -3.94 -5.24 0.87
N GLY A 52 -3.75 -5.94 1.98
CA GLY A 52 -4.63 -5.90 3.13
C GLY A 52 -4.52 -4.59 3.93
N THR A 53 -5.50 -4.35 4.81
CA THR A 53 -5.58 -3.16 5.67
C THR A 53 -4.40 -3.00 6.63
N GLU A 54 -3.61 -4.05 6.84
CA GLU A 54 -2.39 -4.05 7.64
C GLU A 54 -1.22 -3.33 6.94
N ALA A 55 -1.31 -3.07 5.62
CA ALA A 55 -0.28 -2.34 4.90
C ALA A 55 -0.14 -0.89 5.39
N GLY A 56 1.08 -0.35 5.34
CA GLY A 56 1.31 1.08 5.54
C GLY A 56 0.94 1.90 4.30
N GLY A 57 0.64 3.19 4.50
CA GLY A 57 0.22 4.07 3.41
C GLY A 57 -1.23 3.84 3.00
N HIS A 58 -1.61 4.24 1.78
CA HIS A 58 -2.98 4.03 1.28
C HIS A 58 -3.33 2.56 1.25
N CYS A 59 -4.42 2.19 1.94
CA CYS A 59 -4.87 0.82 2.05
C CYS A 59 -6.41 0.73 2.12
N GLY A 60 -6.92 -0.43 1.70
CA GLY A 60 -8.32 -0.83 1.86
C GLY A 60 -8.68 -1.13 3.31
N GLU A 61 -9.86 -1.73 3.49
CA GLU A 61 -10.42 -2.12 4.81
C GLU A 61 -10.40 -3.63 5.05
N ILE A 62 -10.20 -4.41 3.98
CA ILE A 62 -10.19 -5.88 4.05
C ILE A 62 -8.81 -6.33 4.55
N SER A 63 -8.77 -7.19 5.57
CA SER A 63 -7.52 -7.72 6.11
C SER A 63 -6.80 -8.66 5.13
N THR A 64 -5.48 -8.77 5.25
CA THR A 64 -4.67 -9.66 4.40
C THR A 64 -5.19 -11.10 4.44
N MET A 65 -5.57 -11.60 5.62
CA MET A 65 -6.12 -12.95 5.80
C MET A 65 -7.39 -13.21 4.97
N VAL A 66 -8.22 -12.19 4.78
CA VAL A 66 -9.49 -12.31 4.03
C VAL A 66 -9.28 -11.97 2.55
N LEU A 67 -8.51 -10.92 2.27
CA LEU A 67 -8.33 -10.38 0.94
C LEU A 67 -7.55 -11.34 0.02
N VAL A 68 -6.46 -11.92 0.51
CA VAL A 68 -5.55 -12.74 -0.31
C VAL A 68 -6.28 -13.90 -0.99
N PRO A 69 -6.98 -14.80 -0.27
CA PRO A 69 -7.67 -15.92 -0.93
C PRO A 69 -8.76 -15.44 -1.89
N GLN A 70 -9.52 -14.39 -1.54
CA GLN A 70 -10.54 -13.82 -2.44
C GLN A 70 -9.94 -13.33 -3.77
N VAL A 71 -8.78 -12.67 -3.70
CA VAL A 71 -8.10 -12.18 -4.91
C VAL A 71 -7.54 -13.34 -5.72
N VAL A 72 -6.91 -14.32 -5.08
CA VAL A 72 -6.38 -15.53 -5.75
C VAL A 72 -7.49 -16.25 -6.52
N ASP A 73 -8.62 -16.50 -5.86
CA ASP A 73 -9.75 -17.20 -6.48
C ASP A 73 -10.33 -16.40 -7.66
N ALA A 74 -10.39 -15.06 -7.55
CA ALA A 74 -10.98 -14.20 -8.57
C ALA A 74 -10.12 -14.05 -9.83
N VAL A 75 -8.79 -14.07 -9.71
CA VAL A 75 -7.88 -13.90 -10.86
C VAL A 75 -7.48 -15.24 -11.50
N GLY A 76 -7.68 -16.34 -10.80
CA GLY A 76 -7.39 -17.68 -11.29
C GLY A 76 -5.90 -18.00 -11.38
N PRO A 77 -5.53 -19.13 -12.00
CA PRO A 77 -4.16 -19.66 -11.98
C PRO A 77 -3.18 -18.90 -12.89
N ASP A 78 -3.68 -18.12 -13.84
CA ASP A 78 -2.86 -17.51 -14.90
C ASP A 78 -2.16 -16.21 -14.46
N VAL A 79 -2.63 -15.58 -13.38
CA VAL A 79 -2.10 -14.30 -12.90
C VAL A 79 -1.54 -14.47 -11.48
N PRO A 80 -0.21 -14.37 -11.29
CA PRO A 80 0.39 -14.51 -9.97
C PRO A 80 -0.06 -13.38 -9.03
N VAL A 81 -0.34 -13.75 -7.78
CA VAL A 81 -0.74 -12.86 -6.70
C VAL A 81 0.39 -12.78 -5.66
N LEU A 82 0.80 -11.56 -5.33
CA LEU A 82 1.68 -11.25 -4.22
C LEU A 82 0.86 -10.72 -3.05
N ALA A 83 0.94 -11.35 -1.89
CA ALA A 83 0.28 -10.85 -0.68
C ALA A 83 1.04 -9.66 -0.10
N ALA A 84 0.33 -8.61 0.33
CA ALA A 84 0.91 -7.42 0.93
C ALA A 84 0.13 -6.98 2.18
N GLY A 85 0.85 -6.46 3.17
CA GLY A 85 0.28 -5.96 4.42
C GLY A 85 0.51 -6.90 5.60
N GLY A 86 1.23 -6.41 6.60
CA GLY A 86 1.52 -7.17 7.84
C GLY A 86 2.58 -8.27 7.71
N ILE A 87 3.36 -8.31 6.62
CA ILE A 87 4.38 -9.33 6.34
C ILE A 87 5.77 -8.73 6.53
N ALA A 88 6.53 -9.28 7.47
CA ALA A 88 7.87 -8.86 7.87
C ALA A 88 8.80 -10.05 8.21
N ASP A 89 8.27 -11.27 8.35
CA ASP A 89 9.05 -12.48 8.63
C ASP A 89 8.61 -13.71 7.82
N GLY A 90 9.39 -14.79 7.94
CA GLY A 90 9.14 -16.04 7.21
C GLY A 90 7.85 -16.77 7.61
N ARG A 91 7.33 -16.58 8.83
CA ARG A 91 6.06 -17.21 9.25
C ARG A 91 4.89 -16.55 8.54
N GLN A 92 4.91 -15.22 8.45
CA GLN A 92 3.91 -14.44 7.74
C GLN A 92 3.96 -14.71 6.24
N MET A 93 5.17 -14.87 5.67
CA MET A 93 5.33 -15.31 4.29
C MET A 93 4.75 -16.71 4.06
N ALA A 94 5.05 -17.68 4.94
CA ALA A 94 4.49 -19.02 4.84
C ALA A 94 2.95 -19.02 4.94
N ALA A 95 2.37 -18.20 5.82
CA ALA A 95 0.93 -18.03 5.93
C ALA A 95 0.33 -17.45 4.64
N ALA A 96 0.96 -16.43 4.04
CA ALA A 96 0.52 -15.86 2.78
C ALA A 96 0.54 -16.89 1.63
N MET A 97 1.59 -17.71 1.55
CA MET A 97 1.67 -18.79 0.56
C MET A 97 0.60 -19.87 0.79
N ALA A 98 0.30 -20.20 2.05
CA ALA A 98 -0.79 -21.12 2.40
C ALA A 98 -2.18 -20.57 2.03
N LEU A 99 -2.35 -19.24 1.96
CA LEU A 99 -3.56 -18.59 1.46
C LEU A 99 -3.65 -18.56 -0.08
N GLY A 100 -2.68 -19.13 -0.80
CA GLY A 100 -2.68 -19.27 -2.25
C GLY A 100 -1.83 -18.24 -3.00
N ALA A 101 -1.18 -17.29 -2.30
CA ALA A 101 -0.29 -16.34 -2.96
C ALA A 101 1.01 -17.00 -3.45
N GLN A 102 1.52 -16.54 -4.59
CA GLN A 102 2.78 -17.01 -5.19
C GLN A 102 4.01 -16.27 -4.64
N GLY A 103 3.79 -15.26 -3.79
CA GLY A 103 4.85 -14.52 -3.12
C GLY A 103 4.30 -13.42 -2.22
N VAL A 104 5.20 -12.55 -1.76
CA VAL A 104 4.86 -11.44 -0.87
C VAL A 104 5.45 -10.13 -1.36
N TRP A 105 4.74 -9.04 -1.13
CA TRP A 105 5.18 -7.67 -1.38
C TRP A 105 5.28 -6.94 -0.04
N THR A 106 6.51 -6.66 0.39
CA THR A 106 6.80 -6.10 1.71
C THR A 106 7.23 -4.64 1.59
N GLY A 107 6.88 -3.84 2.61
CA GLY A 107 7.14 -2.39 2.65
C GLY A 107 7.79 -1.97 3.95
N SER A 108 7.01 -1.97 5.04
CA SER A 108 7.45 -1.45 6.34
C SER A 108 8.76 -2.05 6.86
N MET A 109 9.05 -3.33 6.60
CA MET A 109 10.31 -3.95 7.01
C MET A 109 11.55 -3.31 6.36
N TRP A 110 11.42 -2.74 5.17
CA TRP A 110 12.51 -2.09 4.46
C TRP A 110 12.81 -0.68 4.95
N LEU A 111 11.90 -0.07 5.74
CA LEU A 111 12.11 1.27 6.30
C LEU A 111 13.24 1.29 7.35
N LEU A 112 13.67 0.13 7.84
CA LEU A 112 14.76 -0.03 8.80
C LEU A 112 16.01 -0.66 8.17
N ALA A 113 16.03 -0.85 6.84
CA ALA A 113 17.21 -1.32 6.15
C ALA A 113 18.31 -0.25 6.19
N ALA A 114 19.58 -0.67 6.15
CA ALA A 114 20.71 0.26 6.20
C ALA A 114 20.74 1.23 5.00
N GLU A 115 20.17 0.80 3.88
CA GLU A 115 20.05 1.57 2.65
C GLU A 115 18.84 2.52 2.64
N ALA A 116 17.96 2.44 3.64
CA ALA A 116 16.81 3.32 3.74
C ALA A 116 17.24 4.72 4.20
N ASP A 117 17.02 5.72 3.36
CA ASP A 117 17.30 7.13 3.66
C ASP A 117 16.19 7.73 4.56
N MET A 118 16.10 7.21 5.78
CA MET A 118 15.12 7.62 6.78
C MET A 118 15.73 8.59 7.78
N GLN A 119 14.96 9.63 8.14
CA GLN A 119 15.33 10.53 9.23
C GLN A 119 15.48 9.74 10.55
N PRO A 120 16.51 9.99 11.37
CA PRO A 120 16.76 9.25 12.61
C PRO A 120 15.54 9.18 13.53
N GLU A 121 14.78 10.27 13.65
CA GLU A 121 13.58 10.34 14.47
C GLU A 121 12.47 9.41 13.95
N VAL A 122 12.37 9.21 12.63
CA VAL A 122 11.40 8.27 12.06
C VAL A 122 11.82 6.83 12.37
N THR A 123 13.12 6.54 12.27
CA THR A 123 13.68 5.23 12.63
C THR A 123 13.43 4.91 14.10
N GLU A 124 13.71 5.85 15.01
CA GLU A 124 13.45 5.70 16.44
C GLU A 124 11.97 5.48 16.74
N ASN A 125 11.08 6.25 16.11
CA ASN A 125 9.64 6.08 16.24
C ASN A 125 9.18 4.68 15.76
N LEU A 126 9.69 4.20 14.63
CA LEU A 126 9.37 2.86 14.12
C LEU A 126 9.88 1.74 15.04
N LEU A 127 11.07 1.89 15.62
CA LEU A 127 11.65 0.92 16.56
C LEU A 127 10.91 0.89 17.91
N GLY A 128 10.42 2.05 18.37
CA GLY A 128 9.65 2.16 19.61
C GLY A 128 8.15 1.87 19.46
N ALA A 129 7.64 1.76 18.23
CA ALA A 129 6.22 1.58 17.96
C ALA A 129 5.72 0.17 18.25
N THR A 130 4.45 0.08 18.65
CA THR A 130 3.66 -1.13 18.72
C THR A 130 2.64 -1.19 17.58
N SER A 131 2.00 -2.35 17.40
CA SER A 131 0.93 -2.50 16.39
C SER A 131 -0.25 -1.54 16.58
N ARG A 132 -0.44 -0.99 17.79
CA ARG A 132 -1.52 -0.05 18.14
C ARG A 132 -1.21 1.40 17.76
N ASP A 133 0.04 1.71 17.45
CA ASP A 133 0.49 3.07 17.16
C ASP A 133 0.30 3.46 15.69
N PHE A 134 -0.25 2.54 14.87
CA PHE A 134 -0.55 2.77 13.47
C PHE A 134 -2.05 2.70 13.22
N ILE A 135 -2.60 3.80 12.71
CA ILE A 135 -4.04 3.97 12.48
C ILE A 135 -4.34 4.39 11.05
N ARG A 136 -5.56 4.09 10.61
CA ARG A 136 -6.06 4.52 9.30
C ARG A 136 -6.73 5.87 9.44
N SER A 137 -6.17 6.88 8.78
CA SER A 137 -6.68 8.26 8.82
C SER A 137 -6.61 8.90 7.43
N ARG A 138 -7.40 9.94 7.21
CA ARG A 138 -7.41 10.75 5.98
C ARG A 138 -6.52 12.00 6.11
N SER A 139 -5.95 12.26 7.29
CA SER A 139 -5.32 13.55 7.61
C SER A 139 -4.07 13.88 6.80
N MET A 140 -3.37 12.92 6.20
CA MET A 140 -2.19 13.20 5.38
C MET A 140 -2.53 13.56 3.92
N THR A 141 -3.53 12.92 3.33
CA THR A 141 -3.73 13.00 1.86
C THR A 141 -5.16 13.20 1.42
N GLY A 142 -6.12 13.14 2.35
CA GLY A 142 -7.54 13.18 2.07
C GLY A 142 -8.14 11.82 1.75
N LYS A 143 -7.31 10.84 1.39
CA LYS A 143 -7.67 9.42 1.27
C LYS A 143 -7.19 8.63 2.48
N PRO A 144 -7.91 7.56 2.87
CA PRO A 144 -7.49 6.71 3.98
C PRO A 144 -6.09 6.13 3.74
N ALA A 145 -5.21 6.34 4.70
CA ALA A 145 -3.88 5.76 4.75
C ALA A 145 -3.57 5.30 6.17
N ARG A 146 -2.92 4.14 6.30
CA ARG A 146 -2.41 3.66 7.58
C ARG A 146 -1.06 4.29 7.86
N GLN A 147 -0.99 5.03 8.97
CA GLN A 147 0.11 5.91 9.31
C GLN A 147 0.34 5.91 10.82
N PHE A 148 1.55 6.31 11.23
CA PHE A 148 1.89 6.44 12.64
C PHE A 148 1.02 7.51 13.31
N ARG A 149 0.57 7.26 14.55
CA ARG A 149 -0.21 8.19 15.36
C ARG A 149 0.69 9.32 15.88
N SER A 150 0.92 10.31 15.02
CA SER A 150 1.68 11.52 15.37
C SER A 150 0.79 12.62 15.96
N ALA A 151 1.43 13.70 16.43
CA ALA A 151 0.73 14.92 16.85
C ALA A 151 -0.14 15.51 15.73
N TRP A 152 0.25 15.36 14.46
CA TRP A 152 -0.59 15.71 13.31
C TRP A 152 -1.91 14.94 13.34
N VAL A 153 -1.82 13.62 13.45
CA VAL A 153 -3.00 12.76 13.40
C VAL A 153 -3.91 13.05 14.58
N ALA A 154 -3.34 13.20 15.77
CA ALA A 154 -4.09 13.58 16.97
C ALA A 154 -4.82 14.92 16.80
N ALA A 155 -4.20 15.92 16.15
CA ALA A 155 -4.84 17.21 15.89
C ALA A 155 -6.04 17.10 14.93
N TRP A 156 -5.95 16.22 13.92
CA TRP A 156 -7.02 15.98 12.95
C TRP A 156 -8.09 14.99 13.43
N GLU A 157 -7.86 14.25 14.52
CA GLU A 157 -8.85 13.37 15.15
C GLU A 157 -9.69 14.08 16.23
N ARG A 158 -9.42 15.35 16.52
CA ARG A 158 -10.23 16.13 17.47
C ARG A 158 -11.65 16.33 16.94
N GLU A 159 -12.62 16.33 17.83
CA GLU A 159 -14.04 16.54 17.48
C GLU A 159 -14.32 17.92 16.85
N ASP A 160 -13.52 18.94 17.20
CA ASP A 160 -13.60 20.30 16.66
C ASP A 160 -12.72 20.53 15.41
N ALA A 161 -12.01 19.50 14.94
CA ALA A 161 -11.20 19.62 13.74
C ALA A 161 -12.08 19.62 12.48
N PRO A 162 -11.69 20.36 11.42
CA PRO A 162 -12.38 20.26 10.15
C PRO A 162 -12.18 18.88 9.52
N ASP A 163 -13.11 18.47 8.66
CA ASP A 163 -12.94 17.28 7.84
C ASP A 163 -11.69 17.41 6.94
N PRO A 164 -10.86 16.36 6.81
CA PRO A 164 -9.78 16.34 5.85
C PRO A 164 -10.28 16.61 4.42
N LEU A 165 -9.60 17.53 3.73
CA LEU A 165 -9.91 17.89 2.35
C LEU A 165 -9.77 16.66 1.43
N PRO A 166 -10.43 16.64 0.26
CA PRO A 166 -10.20 15.58 -0.72
C PRO A 166 -8.77 15.65 -1.28
N MET A 167 -8.26 14.50 -1.74
CA MET A 167 -7.00 14.45 -2.50
C MET A 167 -7.16 15.24 -3.82
N PRO A 168 -6.17 16.07 -4.23
CA PRO A 168 -4.84 16.24 -3.64
C PRO A 168 -4.71 17.38 -2.60
N LEU A 169 -5.77 18.13 -2.33
CA LEU A 169 -5.70 19.37 -1.53
C LEU A 169 -5.17 19.14 -0.11
N GLN A 170 -5.62 18.06 0.56
CA GLN A 170 -5.10 17.71 1.88
C GLN A 170 -3.61 17.37 1.86
N GLY A 171 -3.14 16.74 0.78
CA GLY A 171 -1.72 16.41 0.60
C GLY A 171 -0.85 17.65 0.47
N LEU A 172 -1.35 18.69 -0.21
CA LEU A 172 -0.64 19.98 -0.31
C LEU A 172 -0.52 20.66 1.06
N LEU A 173 -1.60 20.66 1.83
CA LEU A 173 -1.62 21.21 3.19
C LEU A 173 -0.72 20.42 4.16
N PHE A 174 -0.76 19.09 4.10
CA PHE A 174 0.15 18.24 4.87
C PHE A 174 1.61 18.46 4.45
N GLY A 175 1.90 18.60 3.16
CA GLY A 175 3.25 18.83 2.64
C GLY A 175 3.90 20.08 3.22
N GLU A 176 3.15 21.18 3.38
CA GLU A 176 3.64 22.38 4.05
C GLU A 176 3.99 22.13 5.53
N ALA A 177 3.15 21.37 6.24
CA ALA A 177 3.39 21.01 7.63
C ALA A 177 4.60 20.06 7.78
N ALA A 178 4.68 19.03 6.93
CA ALA A 178 5.76 18.06 6.90
C ALA A 178 7.12 18.73 6.63
N ALA A 179 7.17 19.71 5.72
CA ALA A 179 8.38 20.46 5.41
C ALA A 179 8.95 21.26 6.60
N ARG A 180 8.16 21.51 7.66
CA ARG A 180 8.62 22.16 8.90
C ARG A 180 9.29 21.18 9.86
N TRP A 181 9.07 19.88 9.71
CA TRP A 181 9.66 18.82 10.54
C TRP A 181 10.80 18.08 9.85
N SER A 182 10.91 18.19 8.52
CA SER A 182 11.98 17.58 7.72
C SER A 182 13.17 18.53 7.47
N ARG A 183 13.26 19.64 8.19
CA ARG A 183 14.38 20.59 8.19
C ARG A 183 15.02 20.62 9.56
#